data_AF-A0AAV7JMV5-F1
#
_entry.id   AF-A0AAV7JMV5-F1
#
_cell.length_a   1.000
_cell.length_b   1.000
_cell.length_c   1.000
_cell.angle_alpha   90.00
_cell.angle_beta   90.00
_cell.angle_gamma   90.00
#
_symmetry.space_group_name_H-M   'P 1'
#
loop_
_entity.id
_entity.type
_entity.pdbx_description
1 polymer ?
#
loop_
_entity_poly.entity_id
_entity_poly.type
_entity_poly.pdbx_seq_one_letter_code
_entity_poly.pdbx_strand_id
1 'polypeptide(L)'
;MASKYTDTTAENCGIKEPPTEIVNSGTIEVLKDESCILEKKDTEPEPIIGVKSVPEPIIGVKSVPEPITEDVDSGTKEPPVKLSKRAKREKRWERNRNRQREKRREEKKRRNRNKREAGVKTRRTLMSDVMSSKINVAIDCTYNQLMNEREREGLAKQIKYCYSSNRSSPSPLQLHIFGYSNGVIDTLARSCPEHSSWDIYRHNGEITEVFSTNHITYLTADSSNLITELSTDRCYVIGGLLDHNRHKGACLERADKMGLSHGRLGLDEVVELSGRAVLAINHVFDILLRYSSCKDWKEAIISCLPPRKISSIRTADQSESEEKSQKD
;
A
#
# COMPACT_ATOMS: atom_id res chain seq x y z
N MET A 1 -74.29 36.61 -29.48
CA MET A 1 -74.64 35.45 -28.62
C MET A 1 -73.36 35.08 -27.88
N ALA A 2 -73.01 35.53 -26.68
CA ALA A 2 -73.70 35.63 -25.38
C ALA A 2 -74.18 34.27 -24.83
N SER A 3 -73.45 33.73 -23.84
CA SER A 3 -73.92 33.01 -22.61
C SER A 3 -72.76 32.13 -22.08
N LYS A 4 -72.04 32.48 -21.01
CA LYS A 4 -72.31 32.33 -19.55
C LYS A 4 -72.24 30.90 -18.98
N TYR A 5 -71.21 30.69 -18.14
CA TYR A 5 -71.18 30.15 -16.75
C TYR A 5 -72.19 29.07 -16.26
N THR A 6 -71.63 28.04 -15.60
CA THR A 6 -71.91 27.44 -14.24
C THR A 6 -71.16 26.10 -14.21
N ASP A 7 -70.22 25.76 -13.32
CA ASP A 7 -70.05 25.72 -11.87
C ASP A 7 -70.70 24.51 -11.14
N THR A 8 -69.83 23.85 -10.34
CA THR A 8 -70.04 23.05 -9.12
C THR A 8 -70.60 21.61 -9.21
N THR A 9 -69.79 20.62 -8.77
CA THR A 9 -69.93 19.96 -7.44
C THR A 9 -68.74 19.06 -7.10
N ALA A 10 -68.21 19.28 -5.90
CA ALA A 10 -67.24 18.44 -5.21
C ALA A 10 -67.95 17.28 -4.47
N GLU A 11 -67.34 16.10 -4.47
CA GLU A 11 -67.56 15.08 -3.44
C GLU A 11 -66.23 14.57 -2.90
N ASN A 12 -66.28 14.24 -1.61
CA ASN A 12 -65.20 14.20 -0.65
C ASN A 12 -64.96 12.74 -0.21
N CYS A 13 -63.81 12.56 0.45
CA CYS A 13 -63.53 11.55 1.47
C CYS A 13 -62.88 10.21 1.03
N GLY A 14 -61.71 9.93 1.60
CA GLY A 14 -61.15 8.58 1.64
C GLY A 14 -59.64 8.49 1.80
N ILE A 15 -59.08 9.05 2.88
CA ILE A 15 -57.70 8.77 3.32
C ILE A 15 -57.57 7.26 3.54
N LYS A 16 -56.60 6.61 2.88
CA LYS A 16 -56.12 5.27 3.24
C LYS A 16 -54.63 5.34 3.54
N GLU A 17 -54.32 5.16 4.81
CA GLU A 17 -52.96 4.99 5.33
C GLU A 17 -52.32 3.71 4.75
N PRO A 18 -50.99 3.69 4.55
CA PRO A 18 -50.27 2.49 4.15
C PRO A 18 -50.19 1.48 5.32
N PRO A 19 -50.20 0.16 5.02
CA PRO A 19 -50.14 -0.85 6.07
C PRO A 19 -48.77 -0.88 6.74
N THR A 20 -48.80 -0.77 8.07
CA THR A 20 -47.73 -1.07 9.00
C THR A 20 -47.49 -2.58 9.05
N GLU A 21 -46.37 -3.04 8.48
CA GLU A 21 -45.91 -4.40 8.70
C GLU A 21 -45.00 -4.49 9.93
N ILE A 22 -45.28 -5.57 10.65
CA ILE A 22 -44.96 -5.83 12.03
C ILE A 22 -43.52 -6.32 12.15
N VAL A 23 -42.80 -5.70 13.08
CA VAL A 23 -41.51 -6.13 13.60
C VAL A 23 -41.69 -7.53 14.20
N ASN A 24 -41.10 -8.55 13.58
CA ASN A 24 -40.98 -9.86 14.20
C ASN A 24 -39.52 -10.10 14.59
N SER A 25 -39.27 -9.95 15.89
CA SER A 25 -38.04 -10.37 16.56
C SER A 25 -37.96 -11.89 16.52
N GLY A 26 -37.13 -12.42 15.62
CA GLY A 26 -36.83 -13.85 15.52
C GLY A 26 -35.35 -14.10 15.77
N THR A 27 -35.06 -14.61 16.97
CA THR A 27 -33.80 -15.25 17.37
C THR A 27 -33.35 -16.23 16.29
N ILE A 28 -32.16 -16.03 15.69
CA ILE A 28 -31.54 -17.04 14.83
C ILE A 28 -30.88 -18.07 15.75
N GLU A 29 -31.55 -19.21 15.90
CA GLU A 29 -30.97 -20.41 16.46
C GLU A 29 -29.84 -20.93 15.56
N VAL A 30 -28.69 -21.15 16.17
CA VAL A 30 -27.54 -21.81 15.57
C VAL A 30 -27.86 -23.31 15.49
N LEU A 31 -28.28 -23.77 14.32
CA LEU A 31 -28.31 -25.19 14.01
C LEU A 31 -26.87 -25.68 13.81
N LYS A 32 -26.39 -26.41 14.82
CA LYS A 32 -25.20 -27.26 14.73
C LYS A 32 -25.56 -28.51 13.93
N ASP A 33 -25.07 -28.61 12.71
CA ASP A 33 -24.99 -29.90 12.03
C ASP A 33 -23.70 -30.60 12.46
N GLU A 34 -23.86 -31.54 13.40
CA GLU A 34 -22.86 -32.57 13.70
C GLU A 34 -23.12 -33.77 12.79
N SER A 35 -22.33 -33.93 11.72
CA SER A 35 -22.07 -35.24 11.10
C SER A 35 -20.97 -35.19 10.03
N CYS A 36 -19.71 -35.26 10.47
CA CYS A 36 -18.67 -35.98 9.70
C CYS A 36 -17.43 -36.19 10.58
N ILE A 37 -17.49 -37.23 11.40
CA ILE A 37 -16.31 -37.80 12.06
C ILE A 37 -15.64 -38.70 11.03
N LEU A 38 -14.54 -38.24 10.45
CA LEU A 38 -13.54 -39.10 9.82
C LEU A 38 -12.24 -38.94 10.59
N GLU A 39 -11.92 -39.97 11.36
CA GLU A 39 -10.70 -40.14 12.15
C GLU A 39 -9.46 -39.93 11.26
N LYS A 40 -8.66 -38.90 11.56
CA LYS A 40 -7.28 -38.82 11.09
C LYS A 40 -6.41 -39.51 12.11
N LYS A 41 -6.00 -40.74 11.81
CA LYS A 41 -4.91 -41.44 12.50
C LYS A 41 -3.62 -40.67 12.30
N ASP A 42 -3.02 -40.26 13.40
CA ASP A 42 -1.62 -39.85 13.46
C ASP A 42 -0.76 -41.01 12.97
N THR A 43 -0.06 -40.81 11.86
CA THR A 43 0.95 -41.74 11.36
C THR A 43 2.26 -40.97 11.40
N GLU A 44 3.09 -41.27 12.41
CA GLU A 44 4.48 -40.82 12.44
C GLU A 44 5.24 -41.41 11.25
N PRO A 45 6.11 -40.64 10.55
CA PRO A 45 6.99 -41.23 9.57
C PRO A 45 8.21 -41.88 10.26
N GLU A 46 8.29 -43.21 10.14
CA GLU A 46 9.46 -44.02 10.45
C GLU A 46 10.69 -43.65 9.58
N PRO A 47 11.92 -43.90 10.08
CA PRO A 47 13.14 -43.33 9.53
C PRO A 47 13.66 -44.12 8.32
N ILE A 48 13.97 -43.41 7.22
CA ILE A 48 14.64 -44.01 6.06
C ILE A 48 16.15 -43.96 6.27
N ILE A 49 16.74 -45.14 6.46
CA ILE A 49 18.18 -45.38 6.48
C ILE A 49 18.70 -45.50 5.04
N GLY A 50 19.65 -44.62 4.71
CA GLY A 50 20.89 -44.97 4.01
C GLY A 50 20.88 -45.06 2.48
N VAL A 51 21.33 -44.01 1.81
CA VAL A 51 22.18 -44.16 0.60
C VAL A 51 23.27 -43.08 0.55
N LYS A 52 24.47 -43.52 0.94
CA LYS A 52 25.81 -43.25 0.40
C LYS A 52 26.19 -41.81 -0.01
N SER A 53 27.08 -41.28 0.81
CA SER A 53 28.04 -40.20 0.55
C SER A 53 28.67 -40.26 -0.84
N VAL A 54 28.55 -39.16 -1.59
CA VAL A 54 29.38 -38.88 -2.76
C VAL A 54 30.71 -38.30 -2.28
N PRO A 55 31.87 -38.80 -2.74
CA PRO A 55 33.18 -38.38 -2.27
C PRO A 55 33.60 -37.03 -2.88
N GLU A 56 34.25 -36.21 -2.07
CA GLU A 56 34.93 -34.98 -2.50
C GLU A 56 36.11 -35.31 -3.43
N PRO A 57 36.39 -34.46 -4.44
CA PRO A 57 37.51 -34.69 -5.34
C PRO A 57 38.84 -34.38 -4.66
N ILE A 58 39.65 -35.43 -4.50
CA ILE A 58 41.07 -35.37 -4.12
C ILE A 58 41.84 -34.75 -5.30
N ILE A 59 42.19 -33.48 -5.19
CA ILE A 59 43.18 -32.86 -6.09
C ILE A 59 44.56 -33.15 -5.49
N GLY A 60 45.28 -34.06 -6.15
CA GLY A 60 46.63 -34.45 -5.80
C GLY A 60 47.59 -33.26 -5.85
N VAL A 61 48.12 -32.90 -4.69
CA VAL A 61 49.28 -32.04 -4.56
C VAL A 61 50.49 -32.86 -5.02
N LYS A 62 50.97 -32.61 -6.24
CA LYS A 62 52.30 -33.05 -6.65
C LYS A 62 53.32 -32.13 -5.99
N SER A 63 54.17 -32.74 -5.17
CA SER A 63 55.42 -32.20 -4.65
C SER A 63 56.33 -31.78 -5.80
N VAL A 64 56.78 -30.53 -5.77
CA VAL A 64 57.92 -30.01 -6.53
C VAL A 64 58.84 -29.34 -5.49
N PRO A 65 60.16 -29.59 -5.53
CA PRO A 65 61.05 -29.30 -4.42
C PRO A 65 61.36 -27.80 -4.27
N GLU A 66 61.61 -27.39 -3.03
CA GLU A 66 62.19 -26.10 -2.69
C GLU A 66 63.59 -25.94 -3.31
N PRO A 67 63.94 -24.78 -3.90
CA PRO A 67 65.31 -24.34 -3.97
C PRO A 67 65.61 -23.42 -2.80
N ILE A 68 66.47 -23.89 -1.90
CA ILE A 68 67.27 -23.05 -1.01
C ILE A 68 68.37 -22.46 -1.89
N THR A 69 68.41 -21.14 -2.06
CA THR A 69 69.65 -20.36 -2.13
C THR A 69 69.39 -18.87 -1.96
N GLU A 70 70.02 -18.33 -0.92
CA GLU A 70 70.73 -17.06 -0.87
C GLU A 70 69.95 -15.76 -0.61
N ASP A 71 70.13 -15.31 0.63
CA ASP A 71 69.89 -13.95 1.10
C ASP A 71 70.58 -12.91 0.22
N VAL A 72 69.80 -12.17 -0.56
CA VAL A 72 70.18 -10.86 -1.07
C VAL A 72 69.11 -9.85 -0.67
N ASP A 73 69.43 -9.10 0.37
CA ASP A 73 68.77 -7.87 0.78
C ASP A 73 68.66 -6.90 -0.41
N SER A 74 67.46 -6.81 -0.99
CA SER A 74 67.08 -5.66 -1.81
C SER A 74 65.64 -5.26 -1.50
N GLY A 75 65.51 -4.28 -0.62
CA GLY A 75 64.25 -3.66 -0.27
C GLY A 75 63.53 -3.10 -1.51
N THR A 76 62.50 -3.81 -1.98
CA THR A 76 61.44 -3.22 -2.80
C THR A 76 60.13 -3.32 -2.03
N LYS A 77 59.84 -2.27 -1.27
CA LYS A 77 58.50 -2.03 -0.72
C LYS A 77 57.56 -1.77 -1.89
N GLU A 78 56.75 -2.75 -2.27
CA GLU A 78 55.63 -2.48 -3.17
C GLU A 78 54.75 -1.37 -2.55
N PRO A 79 54.55 -0.24 -3.23
CA PRO A 79 53.77 0.84 -2.67
C PRO A 79 52.30 0.40 -2.57
N PRO A 80 51.59 0.71 -1.46
CA PRO A 80 50.19 0.35 -1.33
C PRO A 80 49.40 0.99 -2.46
N VAL A 81 48.69 0.18 -3.25
CA VAL A 81 47.83 0.64 -4.35
C VAL A 81 46.89 1.71 -3.81
N LYS A 82 47.20 2.98 -4.12
CA LYS A 82 46.45 4.13 -3.61
C LYS A 82 45.05 4.06 -4.20
N LEU A 83 44.09 3.54 -3.41
CA LEU A 83 42.67 3.60 -3.74
C LEU A 83 42.34 4.99 -4.28
N SER A 84 41.81 5.04 -5.50
CA SER A 84 41.41 6.27 -6.18
C SER A 84 40.62 7.18 -5.22
N LYS A 85 40.84 8.50 -5.30
CA LYS A 85 40.09 9.49 -4.51
C LYS A 85 38.58 9.23 -4.55
N ARG A 86 38.07 8.67 -5.66
CA ARG A 86 36.67 8.23 -5.83
C ARG A 86 36.29 7.06 -4.93
N ALA A 87 37.07 5.98 -4.91
CA ALA A 87 36.84 4.81 -4.05
C ALA A 87 36.91 5.14 -2.55
N LYS A 88 37.82 6.04 -2.15
CA LYS A 88 37.89 6.52 -0.76
C LYS A 88 36.68 7.37 -0.36
N ARG A 89 36.18 8.21 -1.27
CA ARG A 89 34.94 9.00 -1.07
C ARG A 89 33.72 8.10 -0.96
N GLU A 90 33.61 7.07 -1.80
CA GLU A 90 32.52 6.09 -1.78
C GLU A 90 32.49 5.29 -0.47
N LYS A 91 33.62 4.72 -0.05
CA LYS A 91 33.74 4.05 1.27
C LYS A 91 33.43 4.98 2.45
N ARG A 92 33.72 6.28 2.34
CA ARG A 92 33.39 7.27 3.39
C ARG A 92 31.89 7.58 3.40
N TRP A 93 31.29 7.75 2.21
CA TRP A 93 29.87 7.98 2.05
C TRP A 93 29.05 6.80 2.58
N GLU A 94 29.45 5.57 2.26
CA GLU A 94 28.79 4.36 2.70
C GLU A 94 28.88 4.17 4.23
N ARG A 95 30.06 4.39 4.82
CA ARG A 95 30.23 4.41 6.28
C ARG A 95 29.36 5.47 6.95
N ASN A 96 29.33 6.69 6.42
CA ASN A 96 28.47 7.76 6.98
C ASN A 96 26.99 7.42 6.84
N ARG A 97 26.57 6.85 5.69
CA ARG A 97 25.19 6.42 5.44
C ARG A 97 24.78 5.30 6.41
N ASN A 98 25.64 4.31 6.62
CA ASN A 98 25.41 3.22 7.58
C ASN A 98 25.37 3.73 9.02
N ARG A 99 26.32 4.60 9.41
CA ARG A 99 26.33 5.25 10.73
C ARG A 99 25.06 6.06 10.98
N GLN A 100 24.58 6.79 9.98
CA GLN A 100 23.33 7.57 10.09
C GLN A 100 22.10 6.66 10.18
N ARG A 101 22.09 5.53 9.45
CA ARG A 101 21.04 4.50 9.56
C ARG A 101 21.03 3.87 10.94
N GLU A 102 22.20 3.57 11.50
CA GLU A 102 22.37 2.96 12.82
C GLU A 102 21.94 3.90 13.93
N LYS A 103 22.40 5.16 13.92
CA LYS A 103 21.91 6.20 14.86
C LYS A 103 20.40 6.34 14.83
N ARG A 104 19.79 6.38 13.64
CA ARG A 104 18.32 6.42 13.50
C ARG A 104 17.63 5.17 14.04
N ARG A 105 18.26 3.99 13.90
CA ARG A 105 17.73 2.73 14.45
C ARG A 105 17.81 2.71 15.98
N GLU A 106 18.93 3.13 16.56
CA GLU A 106 19.11 3.23 18.01
C GLU A 106 18.16 4.24 18.63
N GLU A 107 18.03 5.42 18.04
CA GLU A 107 17.10 6.44 18.50
C GLU A 107 15.64 5.95 18.45
N LYS A 108 15.27 5.22 17.40
CA LYS A 108 13.96 4.58 17.30
C LYS A 108 13.76 3.49 18.36
N LYS A 109 14.78 2.66 18.63
CA LYS A 109 14.76 1.65 19.70
C LYS A 109 14.58 2.30 21.07
N ARG A 110 15.33 3.37 21.35
CA ARG A 110 15.22 4.16 22.59
C ARG A 110 13.82 4.76 22.73
N ARG A 111 13.31 5.43 21.69
CA ARG A 111 11.95 6.00 21.69
C ARG A 111 10.88 4.94 21.94
N ASN A 112 11.01 3.75 21.36
CA ASN A 112 10.09 2.64 21.59
C ASN A 112 10.20 2.07 23.00
N ARG A 113 11.40 1.99 23.58
CA ARG A 113 11.61 1.58 24.98
C ARG A 113 10.93 2.57 25.93
N ASN A 114 11.18 3.87 25.77
CA ASN A 114 10.55 4.91 26.58
C ASN A 114 9.01 4.87 26.50
N LYS A 115 8.44 4.58 25.32
CA LYS A 115 6.99 4.40 25.16
C LYS A 115 6.45 3.19 25.94
N ARG A 116 7.18 2.06 25.95
CA ARG A 116 6.80 0.86 26.71
C ARG A 116 6.88 1.11 28.22
N GLU A 117 7.93 1.79 28.68
CA GLU A 117 8.12 2.17 30.08
C GLU A 117 7.04 3.16 30.57
N ALA A 118 6.57 4.06 29.70
CA ALA A 118 5.47 4.97 29.98
C ALA A 118 4.07 4.31 29.92
N GLY A 119 3.98 2.97 29.87
CA GLY A 119 2.70 2.24 29.82
C GLY A 119 1.87 2.47 28.55
N VAL A 120 2.44 3.11 27.52
CA VAL A 120 1.76 3.30 26.24
C VAL A 120 1.59 1.92 25.61
N LYS A 121 0.33 1.46 25.48
CA LYS A 121 -0.02 0.18 24.85
C LYS A 121 0.82 -0.01 23.58
N THR A 122 1.51 -1.15 23.48
CA THR A 122 2.29 -1.45 22.28
C THR A 122 1.36 -1.51 21.09
N ARG A 123 1.76 -0.90 19.97
CA ARG A 123 0.94 -0.76 18.76
C ARG A 123 0.39 -2.07 18.19
N ARG A 124 1.06 -3.19 18.48
CA ARG A 124 0.64 -4.55 18.13
C ARG A 124 -0.69 -4.95 18.84
N THR A 125 -0.96 -4.39 20.01
CA THR A 125 -2.18 -4.59 20.81
C THR A 125 -3.32 -3.64 20.40
N LEU A 126 -3.01 -2.51 19.74
CA LEU A 126 -4.02 -1.59 19.22
C LEU A 126 -4.74 -2.14 17.97
N MET A 127 -4.07 -2.99 17.16
CA MET A 127 -4.69 -3.61 15.99
C MET A 127 -5.59 -4.80 16.35
N SER A 128 -5.27 -5.56 17.41
CA SER A 128 -6.11 -6.67 17.87
C SER A 128 -7.43 -6.21 18.50
N ASP A 129 -7.47 -5.01 19.08
CA ASP A 129 -8.72 -4.42 19.61
C ASP A 129 -9.48 -3.59 18.55
N VAL A 130 -8.83 -3.17 17.45
CA VAL A 130 -9.35 -2.07 16.63
C VAL A 130 -8.97 -2.19 15.15
N MET A 131 -9.77 -2.97 14.43
CA MET A 131 -10.12 -2.73 13.03
C MET A 131 -11.15 -1.57 12.96
N SER A 132 -10.87 -0.40 13.56
CA SER A 132 -11.88 0.68 13.72
C SER A 132 -12.30 1.32 12.41
N SER A 133 -11.37 1.43 11.46
CA SER A 133 -11.73 2.02 10.17
C SER A 133 -12.38 0.94 9.32
N LYS A 134 -13.61 1.24 8.88
CA LYS A 134 -14.35 0.44 7.91
C LYS A 134 -13.84 0.66 6.48
N ILE A 135 -12.96 1.64 6.26
CA ILE A 135 -12.48 2.00 4.91
C ILE A 135 -11.43 0.99 4.45
N ASN A 136 -11.69 0.41 3.27
CA ASN A 136 -10.78 -0.53 2.61
C ASN A 136 -9.92 0.19 1.58
N VAL A 137 -8.62 -0.12 1.56
CA VAL A 137 -7.68 0.35 0.57
C VAL A 137 -6.89 -0.82 0.00
N ALA A 138 -6.92 -0.95 -1.32
CA ALA A 138 -6.22 -1.99 -2.06
C ALA A 138 -5.03 -1.43 -2.82
N ILE A 139 -3.93 -2.18 -2.88
CA ILE A 139 -2.82 -1.94 -3.81
C ILE A 139 -2.85 -3.04 -4.88
N ASP A 140 -3.11 -2.66 -6.12
CA ASP A 140 -3.18 -3.57 -7.26
C ASP A 140 -1.77 -3.81 -7.85
N CYS A 141 -1.17 -4.97 -7.56
CA CYS A 141 0.17 -5.33 -8.03
C CYS A 141 0.17 -6.20 -9.30
N THR A 142 -0.92 -6.19 -10.08
CA THR A 142 -1.03 -6.98 -11.33
C THR A 142 -0.16 -6.45 -12.48
N TYR A 143 0.36 -5.23 -12.38
CA TYR A 143 1.18 -4.56 -13.42
C TYR A 143 2.64 -5.04 -13.51
N ASN A 144 2.97 -6.23 -13.00
CA ASN A 144 4.36 -6.71 -12.90
C ASN A 144 5.12 -6.70 -14.24
N GLN A 145 4.42 -6.96 -15.35
CA GLN A 145 4.99 -6.98 -16.71
C GLN A 145 5.34 -5.59 -17.26
N LEU A 146 4.78 -4.52 -16.66
CA LEU A 146 5.04 -3.13 -17.06
C LEU A 146 6.22 -2.50 -16.32
N MET A 147 6.81 -3.22 -15.37
CA MET A 147 7.88 -2.73 -14.51
C MET A 147 9.16 -3.54 -14.68
N ASN A 148 10.29 -2.84 -14.76
CA ASN A 148 11.60 -3.47 -14.65
C ASN A 148 11.95 -3.81 -13.18
N GLU A 149 13.02 -4.57 -12.96
CA GLU A 149 13.40 -5.01 -11.61
C GLU A 149 13.61 -3.86 -10.61
N ARG A 150 14.22 -2.75 -11.04
CA ARG A 150 14.45 -1.59 -10.16
C ARG A 150 13.13 -0.93 -9.75
N GLU A 151 12.16 -0.91 -10.64
CA GLU A 151 10.82 -0.39 -10.38
C GLU A 151 10.04 -1.31 -9.44
N ARG A 152 10.15 -2.63 -9.61
CA ARG A 152 9.60 -3.63 -8.68
C ARG A 152 10.19 -3.50 -7.28
N GLU A 153 11.50 -3.28 -7.17
CA GLU A 153 12.13 -2.96 -5.88
C GLU A 153 11.63 -1.63 -5.29
N GLY A 154 11.39 -0.64 -6.14
CA GLY A 154 10.78 0.63 -5.74
C GLY A 154 9.38 0.43 -5.17
N LEU A 155 8.57 -0.42 -5.81
CA LEU A 155 7.21 -0.72 -5.42
C LEU A 155 7.17 -1.48 -4.10
N ALA A 156 8.00 -2.52 -3.95
CA ALA A 156 8.15 -3.25 -2.70
C ALA A 156 8.51 -2.32 -1.53
N LYS A 157 9.39 -1.34 -1.76
CA LYS A 157 9.70 -0.29 -0.77
C LYS A 157 8.47 0.55 -0.44
N GLN A 158 7.70 1.01 -1.43
CA GLN A 158 6.50 1.81 -1.20
C GLN A 158 5.41 1.03 -0.44
N ILE A 159 5.17 -0.24 -0.78
CA ILE A 159 4.25 -1.11 -0.03
C ILE A 159 4.69 -1.22 1.44
N LYS A 160 5.99 -1.41 1.70
CA LYS A 160 6.55 -1.42 3.06
C LYS A 160 6.33 -0.11 3.79
N TYR A 161 6.40 1.03 3.10
CA TYR A 161 6.05 2.34 3.66
C TYR A 161 4.57 2.43 4.00
N CYS A 162 3.66 2.06 3.09
CA CYS A 162 2.21 2.06 3.33
C CYS A 162 1.86 1.25 4.58
N TYR A 163 2.34 0.00 4.67
CA TYR A 163 2.10 -0.84 5.85
C TYR A 163 2.66 -0.21 7.13
N SER A 164 3.89 0.32 7.08
CA SER A 164 4.52 0.96 8.25
C SER A 164 3.77 2.21 8.72
N SER A 165 3.26 3.01 7.77
CA SER A 165 2.47 4.21 8.02
C SER A 165 1.10 3.85 8.57
N ASN A 166 0.41 2.88 7.95
CA ASN A 166 -0.89 2.39 8.37
C ASN A 166 -0.88 1.83 9.79
N ARG A 167 0.06 0.91 10.04
CA ARG A 167 0.31 0.36 11.39
C ARG A 167 0.70 1.45 12.37
N SER A 168 1.19 2.58 11.86
CA SER A 168 1.55 3.75 12.63
C SER A 168 0.45 4.82 12.76
N SER A 169 -0.76 4.56 12.29
CA SER A 169 -1.89 5.46 12.42
C SER A 169 -2.64 5.25 13.74
N PRO A 170 -3.28 6.28 14.30
CA PRO A 170 -4.33 6.12 15.31
C PRO A 170 -5.59 5.43 14.76
N SER A 171 -5.87 5.64 13.48
CA SER A 171 -7.00 5.05 12.74
C SER A 171 -6.45 4.31 11.52
N PRO A 172 -6.02 3.04 11.66
CA PRO A 172 -5.53 2.25 10.55
C PRO A 172 -6.65 1.91 9.56
N LEU A 173 -6.33 1.88 8.27
CA LEU A 173 -7.19 1.42 7.19
C LEU A 173 -7.08 -0.09 6.99
N GLN A 174 -8.08 -0.70 6.36
CA GLN A 174 -8.02 -2.10 5.94
C GLN A 174 -7.19 -2.22 4.68
N LEU A 175 -5.95 -2.71 4.81
CA LEU A 175 -5.00 -2.77 3.69
C LEU A 175 -5.05 -4.13 2.98
N HIS A 176 -5.37 -4.09 1.69
CA HIS A 176 -5.39 -5.24 0.79
C HIS A 176 -4.24 -5.15 -0.23
N ILE A 177 -3.65 -6.28 -0.58
CA ILE A 177 -2.71 -6.39 -1.69
C ILE A 177 -3.23 -7.44 -2.68
N PHE A 178 -3.46 -7.02 -3.91
CA PHE A 178 -3.88 -7.88 -5.03
C PHE A 178 -2.69 -8.19 -5.95
N GLY A 179 -2.72 -9.33 -6.64
CA GLY A 179 -1.58 -9.84 -7.41
C GLY A 179 -0.44 -10.34 -6.52
N TYR A 180 -0.77 -11.00 -5.39
CA TYR A 180 0.18 -11.36 -4.33
C TYR A 180 1.16 -12.51 -4.68
N SER A 181 1.06 -13.10 -5.87
CA SER A 181 1.92 -14.22 -6.34
C SER A 181 2.93 -13.78 -7.42
N ASN A 182 3.09 -12.48 -7.62
CA ASN A 182 3.88 -11.91 -8.72
C ASN A 182 5.25 -11.41 -8.25
N GLY A 183 6.17 -11.16 -9.19
CA GLY A 183 7.58 -10.80 -8.90
C GLY A 183 7.81 -9.62 -7.94
N VAL A 184 6.86 -8.70 -7.80
CA VAL A 184 6.92 -7.63 -6.77
C VAL A 184 6.91 -8.22 -5.35
N ILE A 185 6.14 -9.27 -5.11
CA ILE A 185 6.06 -9.94 -3.80
C ILE A 185 7.32 -10.76 -3.53
N ASP A 186 7.94 -11.38 -4.53
CA ASP A 186 9.25 -12.02 -4.36
C ASP A 186 10.33 -10.99 -3.95
N THR A 187 10.29 -9.81 -4.56
CA THR A 187 11.16 -8.69 -4.18
C THR A 187 10.87 -8.16 -2.78
N LEU A 188 9.59 -8.12 -2.38
CA LEU A 188 9.20 -7.79 -1.02
C LEU A 188 9.71 -8.84 -0.02
N ALA A 189 9.58 -10.13 -0.34
CA ALA A 189 10.04 -11.24 0.49
C ALA A 189 11.55 -11.19 0.72
N ARG A 190 12.34 -10.97 -0.32
CA ARG A 190 13.80 -10.84 -0.23
C ARG A 190 14.23 -9.66 0.65
N SER A 191 13.55 -8.51 0.53
CA SER A 191 13.92 -7.27 1.23
C SER A 191 13.27 -7.11 2.61
N CYS A 192 12.25 -7.91 2.90
CA CYS A 192 11.43 -7.81 4.09
C CYS A 192 10.78 -9.17 4.43
N PRO A 193 11.54 -10.19 4.86
CA PRO A 193 11.00 -11.52 5.16
C PRO A 193 9.86 -11.52 6.18
N GLU A 194 9.80 -10.50 7.05
CA GLU A 194 8.70 -10.31 8.00
C GLU A 194 7.33 -9.98 7.35
N HIS A 195 7.28 -9.76 6.02
CA HIS A 195 6.04 -9.42 5.30
C HIS A 195 4.95 -10.50 5.42
N SER A 196 5.33 -11.77 5.57
CA SER A 196 4.38 -12.87 5.75
C SER A 196 3.60 -12.77 7.05
N SER A 197 4.18 -12.13 8.09
CA SER A 197 3.52 -11.89 9.38
C SER A 197 2.78 -10.55 9.46
N TRP A 198 2.68 -9.81 8.35
CA TRP A 198 1.90 -8.57 8.34
C TRP A 198 0.41 -8.88 8.44
N ASP A 199 -0.27 -8.07 9.23
CA ASP A 199 -1.72 -8.10 9.38
C ASP A 199 -2.32 -7.23 8.26
N ILE A 200 -2.52 -7.89 7.11
CA ILE A 200 -3.04 -7.35 5.85
C ILE A 200 -3.78 -8.46 5.11
N TYR A 201 -4.70 -8.09 4.22
CA TYR A 201 -5.36 -9.02 3.33
C TYR A 201 -4.53 -9.23 2.05
N ARG A 202 -4.39 -10.48 1.62
CA ARG A 202 -3.55 -10.87 0.49
C ARG A 202 -4.39 -11.66 -0.51
N HIS A 203 -4.37 -11.24 -1.76
CA HIS A 203 -5.24 -11.79 -2.79
C HIS A 203 -4.45 -12.10 -4.06
N ASN A 204 -4.66 -13.29 -4.62
CA ASN A 204 -4.07 -13.71 -5.90
C ASN A 204 -5.01 -13.48 -7.08
N GLY A 205 -6.33 -13.51 -6.86
CA GLY A 205 -7.36 -13.27 -7.88
C GLY A 205 -7.66 -11.79 -8.11
N GLU A 206 -8.73 -11.53 -8.86
CA GLU A 206 -9.18 -10.18 -9.18
C GLU A 206 -9.94 -9.53 -8.02
N ILE A 207 -9.94 -8.19 -7.97
CA ILE A 207 -10.61 -7.45 -6.88
C ILE A 207 -12.12 -7.69 -6.82
N THR A 208 -12.74 -7.96 -7.96
CA THR A 208 -14.17 -8.24 -8.10
C THR A 208 -14.60 -9.58 -7.51
N GLU A 209 -13.65 -10.47 -7.20
CA GLU A 209 -13.92 -11.73 -6.48
C GLU A 209 -14.11 -11.50 -4.97
N VAL A 210 -13.61 -10.36 -4.46
CA VAL A 210 -13.60 -10.03 -3.03
C VAL A 210 -14.62 -8.93 -2.71
N PHE A 211 -14.77 -7.95 -3.60
CA PHE A 211 -15.70 -6.83 -3.45
C PHE A 211 -16.63 -6.76 -4.66
N SER A 212 -17.92 -6.46 -4.43
CA SER A 212 -18.84 -6.17 -5.53
C SER A 212 -18.39 -4.93 -6.29
N THR A 213 -18.59 -4.93 -7.61
CA THR A 213 -18.17 -3.84 -8.52
C THR A 213 -18.59 -2.45 -8.05
N ASN A 214 -19.82 -2.31 -7.54
CA ASN A 214 -20.38 -1.05 -7.04
C ASN A 214 -19.65 -0.52 -5.78
N HIS A 215 -19.02 -1.41 -5.02
CA HIS A 215 -18.24 -1.07 -3.83
C HIS A 215 -16.76 -0.84 -4.13
N ILE A 216 -16.34 -0.81 -5.39
CA ILE A 216 -14.95 -0.56 -5.77
C ILE A 216 -14.82 0.83 -6.39
N THR A 217 -13.78 1.57 -6.00
CA THR A 217 -13.38 2.83 -6.65
C THR A 217 -11.90 2.77 -7.00
N TYR A 218 -11.57 2.78 -8.28
CA TYR A 218 -10.19 2.83 -8.74
C TYR A 218 -9.66 4.27 -8.74
N LEU A 219 -8.62 4.53 -7.96
CA LEU A 219 -7.99 5.84 -7.87
C LEU A 219 -6.99 6.02 -9.02
N THR A 220 -7.23 7.04 -9.84
CA THR A 220 -6.36 7.38 -10.96
C THR A 220 -6.37 8.88 -11.22
N ALA A 221 -5.20 9.44 -11.53
CA ALA A 221 -5.06 10.87 -11.85
C ALA A 221 -5.70 11.24 -13.19
N ASP A 222 -5.88 10.26 -14.08
CA ASP A 222 -6.44 10.45 -15.42
C ASP A 222 -7.98 10.48 -15.42
N SER A 223 -8.62 10.22 -14.28
CA SER A 223 -10.08 10.23 -14.14
C SER A 223 -10.65 11.65 -14.21
N SER A 224 -11.73 11.85 -14.97
CA SER A 224 -12.54 13.08 -14.93
C SER A 224 -13.32 13.25 -13.62
N ASN A 225 -13.66 12.14 -12.96
CA ASN A 225 -14.46 12.15 -11.72
C ASN A 225 -13.62 12.54 -10.51
N LEU A 226 -14.13 13.46 -9.70
CA LEU A 226 -13.53 13.88 -8.43
C LEU A 226 -14.04 13.01 -7.28
N ILE A 227 -13.14 12.56 -6.40
CA ILE A 227 -13.50 11.96 -5.12
C ILE A 227 -13.64 13.05 -4.07
N THR A 228 -14.89 13.33 -3.67
CA THR A 228 -15.21 14.33 -2.66
C THR A 228 -15.22 13.75 -1.24
N GLU A 229 -15.54 12.47 -1.08
CA GLU A 229 -15.57 11.80 0.22
C GLU A 229 -15.12 10.32 0.15
N LEU A 230 -14.55 9.83 1.26
CA LEU A 230 -14.31 8.42 1.48
C LEU A 230 -15.46 7.75 2.25
N SER A 231 -16.15 6.82 1.58
CA SER A 231 -17.20 6.00 2.17
C SER A 231 -16.64 4.73 2.81
N THR A 232 -17.32 4.27 3.87
CA THR A 232 -16.94 3.08 4.64
C THR A 232 -17.35 1.76 4.01
N ASP A 233 -18.23 1.79 3.00
CA ASP A 233 -18.71 0.60 2.28
C ASP A 233 -17.90 0.32 1.00
N ARG A 234 -16.85 1.11 0.72
CA ARG A 234 -16.06 1.00 -0.52
C ARG A 234 -14.63 0.53 -0.27
N CYS A 235 -14.06 -0.08 -1.30
CA CYS A 235 -12.64 -0.33 -1.44
C CYS A 235 -12.03 0.64 -2.45
N TYR A 236 -11.05 1.42 -2.00
CA TYR A 236 -10.30 2.36 -2.82
C TYR A 236 -9.02 1.72 -3.34
N VAL A 237 -8.91 1.58 -4.66
CA VAL A 237 -7.80 0.85 -5.30
C VAL A 237 -6.73 1.83 -5.76
N ILE A 238 -5.50 1.60 -5.34
CA ILE A 238 -4.31 2.31 -5.82
C ILE A 238 -3.57 1.38 -6.78
N GLY A 239 -3.28 1.86 -8.00
CA GLY A 239 -2.43 1.12 -8.93
C GLY A 239 -1.02 0.92 -8.38
N GLY A 240 -0.63 -0.33 -8.16
CA GLY A 240 0.73 -0.74 -7.81
C GLY A 240 1.65 -0.70 -9.03
N LEU A 241 1.78 0.48 -9.65
CA LEU A 241 2.56 0.71 -10.86
C LEU A 241 3.57 1.84 -10.65
N LEU A 242 4.85 1.52 -10.79
CA LEU A 242 5.94 2.49 -10.79
C LEU A 242 6.63 2.52 -12.14
N ASP A 243 6.19 3.44 -12.99
CA ASP A 243 6.61 3.50 -14.38
C ASP A 243 7.06 4.90 -14.79
N HIS A 244 7.16 5.84 -13.85
CA HIS A 244 7.39 7.26 -14.15
C HIS A 244 6.34 7.87 -15.10
N ASN A 245 5.11 7.36 -15.08
CA ASN A 245 4.00 7.76 -15.93
C ASN A 245 4.28 7.54 -17.44
N ARG A 246 4.94 6.43 -17.78
CA ARG A 246 5.13 5.97 -19.17
C ARG A 246 3.84 5.40 -19.76
N HIS A 247 3.07 4.68 -18.94
CA HIS A 247 1.81 4.03 -19.27
C HIS A 247 0.65 4.91 -18.78
N LYS A 248 0.50 6.08 -19.40
CA LYS A 248 -0.60 7.01 -19.10
C LYS A 248 -1.95 6.31 -19.28
N GLY A 249 -2.88 6.53 -18.37
CA GLY A 249 -4.23 5.95 -18.44
C GLY A 249 -4.31 4.46 -18.09
N ALA A 250 -3.22 3.75 -17.79
CA ALA A 250 -3.28 2.30 -17.55
C ALA A 250 -4.24 1.89 -16.43
N CYS A 251 -4.26 2.67 -15.33
CA CYS A 251 -5.20 2.45 -14.22
C CYS A 251 -6.65 2.77 -14.62
N LEU A 252 -6.86 3.81 -15.42
CA LEU A 252 -8.19 4.20 -15.90
C LEU A 252 -8.74 3.13 -16.85
N GLU A 253 -7.94 2.72 -17.84
CA GLU A 253 -8.28 1.67 -18.79
C GLU A 253 -8.61 0.34 -18.08
N ARG A 254 -7.86 0.00 -17.02
CA ARG A 254 -8.17 -1.19 -16.22
C ARG A 254 -9.51 -1.06 -15.51
N ALA A 255 -9.79 0.09 -14.90
CA ALA A 255 -11.08 0.34 -14.25
C ALA A 255 -12.24 0.25 -15.24
N ASP A 256 -12.12 0.87 -16.41
CA ASP A 256 -13.13 0.86 -17.47
C ASP A 256 -13.39 -0.55 -17.99
N LYS A 257 -12.33 -1.33 -18.28
CA LYS A 257 -12.45 -2.72 -18.74
C LYS A 257 -13.17 -3.61 -17.73
N MET A 258 -13.00 -3.33 -16.44
CA MET A 258 -13.64 -4.08 -15.35
C MET A 258 -15.00 -3.50 -14.96
N GLY A 259 -15.46 -2.41 -15.60
CA GLY A 259 -16.71 -1.74 -15.27
C GLY A 259 -16.73 -1.14 -13.86
N LEU A 260 -15.59 -0.68 -13.35
CA LEU A 260 -15.44 -0.15 -12.00
C LEU A 260 -15.62 1.37 -11.97
N SER A 261 -16.17 1.90 -10.89
CA SER A 261 -16.09 3.35 -10.65
C SER A 261 -14.62 3.77 -10.51
N HIS A 262 -14.28 4.97 -10.97
CA HIS A 262 -12.95 5.53 -10.84
C HIS A 262 -12.99 7.00 -10.44
N GLY A 263 -11.92 7.52 -9.82
CA GLY A 263 -11.85 8.92 -9.40
C GLY A 263 -10.45 9.43 -9.06
N ARG A 264 -10.28 10.76 -9.09
CA ARG A 264 -9.05 11.48 -8.71
C ARG A 264 -9.21 12.18 -7.35
N LEU A 265 -8.10 12.47 -6.66
CA LEU A 265 -8.09 13.04 -5.29
C LEU A 265 -8.26 14.58 -5.20
N GLY A 266 -8.54 15.28 -6.31
CA GLY A 266 -8.73 16.74 -6.27
C GLY A 266 -7.48 17.56 -5.92
N LEU A 267 -6.28 17.10 -6.30
CA LEU A 267 -5.04 17.81 -5.95
C LEU A 267 -5.01 19.25 -6.45
N ASP A 268 -5.53 19.48 -7.65
CA ASP A 268 -5.53 20.77 -8.33
C ASP A 268 -6.45 21.81 -7.66
N GLU A 269 -7.39 21.36 -6.82
CA GLU A 269 -8.27 22.24 -6.03
C GLU A 269 -7.54 22.84 -4.82
N VAL A 270 -6.48 22.17 -4.37
CA VAL A 270 -5.79 22.51 -3.10
C VAL A 270 -4.44 23.14 -3.35
N VAL A 271 -3.67 22.61 -4.30
CA VAL A 271 -2.28 23.01 -4.52
C VAL A 271 -1.98 23.18 -6.01
N GLU A 272 -1.18 24.17 -6.33
CA GLU A 272 -0.51 24.22 -7.62
C GLU A 272 0.71 23.29 -7.56
N LEU A 273 0.67 22.22 -8.35
CA LEU A 273 1.72 21.22 -8.32
C LEU A 273 2.93 21.63 -9.18
N SER A 274 4.13 21.37 -8.67
CA SER A 274 5.33 21.42 -9.48
C SER A 274 5.42 20.13 -10.33
N GLY A 275 5.14 20.26 -11.62
CA GLY A 275 5.15 19.16 -12.57
C GLY A 275 3.85 18.34 -12.57
N ARG A 276 3.95 17.01 -12.69
CA ARG A 276 2.79 16.13 -12.96
C ARG A 276 1.95 15.87 -11.70
N ALA A 277 0.63 15.81 -11.90
CA ALA A 277 -0.37 15.42 -10.89
C ALA A 277 -0.34 13.94 -10.48
N VAL A 278 0.53 13.13 -11.11
CA VAL A 278 0.72 11.73 -10.73
C VAL A 278 1.57 11.63 -9.45
N LEU A 279 1.03 10.96 -8.43
CA LEU A 279 1.67 10.76 -7.13
C LEU A 279 2.26 9.35 -7.00
N ALA A 280 3.21 9.21 -6.08
CA ALA A 280 3.67 7.88 -5.67
C ALA A 280 2.62 7.20 -4.78
N ILE A 281 2.60 5.87 -4.80
CA ILE A 281 1.59 5.03 -4.11
C ILE A 281 1.56 5.33 -2.62
N ASN A 282 2.73 5.49 -2.00
CA ASN A 282 2.81 5.81 -0.58
C ASN A 282 2.21 7.18 -0.23
N HIS A 283 2.30 8.18 -1.12
CA HIS A 283 1.69 9.48 -0.86
C HIS A 283 0.17 9.42 -1.01
N VAL A 284 -0.34 8.71 -2.04
CA VAL A 284 -1.78 8.48 -2.19
C VAL A 284 -2.32 7.77 -0.94
N PHE A 285 -1.64 6.72 -0.50
CA PHE A 285 -2.01 5.98 0.71
C PHE A 285 -2.01 6.86 1.96
N ASP A 286 -0.94 7.64 2.19
CA ASP A 286 -0.85 8.55 3.34
C ASP A 286 -1.94 9.63 3.32
N ILE A 287 -2.30 10.15 2.14
CA ILE A 287 -3.42 11.10 1.99
C ILE A 287 -4.74 10.43 2.41
N LEU A 288 -5.04 9.22 1.92
CA LEU A 288 -6.26 8.49 2.31
C LEU A 288 -6.28 8.21 3.82
N LEU A 289 -5.13 7.80 4.37
CA LEU A 289 -4.96 7.54 5.80
C LEU A 289 -5.21 8.80 6.62
N ARG A 290 -4.66 9.95 6.22
CA ARG A 290 -4.86 11.22 6.92
C ARG A 290 -6.31 11.70 6.79
N TYR A 291 -6.85 11.69 5.58
CA TYR A 291 -8.24 12.09 5.31
C TYR A 291 -9.23 11.25 6.11
N SER A 292 -9.00 9.94 6.27
CA SER A 292 -9.88 9.07 7.06
C SER A 292 -10.08 9.56 8.51
N SER A 293 -9.10 10.30 9.04
CA SER A 293 -9.13 10.85 10.39
C SER A 293 -9.59 12.31 10.44
N CYS A 294 -9.15 13.17 9.52
CA CYS A 294 -9.47 14.60 9.55
C CYS A 294 -10.68 15.01 8.71
N LYS A 295 -11.10 14.17 7.75
CA LYS A 295 -12.20 14.43 6.80
C LYS A 295 -12.05 15.75 6.03
N ASP A 296 -10.80 16.18 5.83
CA ASP A 296 -10.43 17.42 5.15
C ASP A 296 -9.34 17.10 4.11
N TRP A 297 -9.69 17.27 2.83
CA TRP A 297 -8.78 17.02 1.71
C TRP A 297 -7.61 17.99 1.69
N LYS A 298 -7.83 19.26 2.03
CA LYS A 298 -6.78 20.28 2.04
C LYS A 298 -5.71 19.93 3.07
N GLU A 299 -6.12 19.63 4.30
CA GLU A 299 -5.20 19.23 5.36
C GLU A 299 -4.50 17.90 5.04
N ALA A 300 -5.23 16.92 4.49
CA ALA A 300 -4.64 15.62 4.12
C ALA A 300 -3.60 15.76 3.00
N ILE A 301 -3.90 16.52 1.95
CA ILE A 301 -3.02 16.74 0.81
C ILE A 301 -1.76 17.51 1.22
N ILE A 302 -1.91 18.64 1.93
CA ILE A 302 -0.78 19.50 2.33
C ILE A 302 0.17 18.76 3.28
N SER A 303 -0.37 17.99 4.24
CA SER A 303 0.46 17.31 5.24
C SER A 303 1.19 16.06 4.71
N CYS A 304 0.70 15.45 3.63
CA CYS A 304 1.26 14.21 3.07
C CYS A 304 2.07 14.41 1.78
N LEU A 305 1.84 15.49 1.04
CA LEU A 305 2.62 15.78 -0.17
C LEU A 305 4.05 16.23 0.17
N PRO A 306 5.06 15.76 -0.59
CA PRO A 306 6.42 16.28 -0.46
C PRO A 306 6.45 17.80 -0.73
N PRO A 307 7.15 18.62 0.08
CA PRO A 307 7.19 20.07 -0.10
C PRO A 307 7.62 20.50 -1.51
N ARG A 308 8.57 19.76 -2.11
CA ARG A 308 9.03 20.02 -3.48
C ARG A 308 7.94 19.95 -4.54
N LYS A 309 6.83 19.24 -4.28
CA LYS A 309 5.70 19.09 -5.22
C LYS A 309 4.70 20.24 -5.13
N ILE A 310 4.79 21.11 -4.12
CA ILE A 310 3.87 22.23 -3.90
C ILE A 310 4.56 23.51 -4.38
N SER A 311 4.05 24.10 -5.46
CA SER A 311 4.48 25.42 -5.94
C SER A 311 3.81 26.52 -5.13
N SER A 312 2.49 26.41 -4.97
CA SER A 312 1.66 27.33 -4.17
C SER A 312 0.46 26.57 -3.59
N ILE A 313 -0.14 27.10 -2.52
CA ILE A 313 -1.38 26.59 -1.92
C ILE A 313 -2.51 27.51 -2.37
N ARG A 314 -3.57 26.95 -2.96
CA ARG A 314 -4.73 27.71 -3.38
C ARG A 314 -5.54 28.17 -2.14
N THR A 315 -5.83 29.46 -2.07
CA THR A 315 -6.74 30.06 -1.08
C THR A 315 -8.17 30.01 -1.59
N ALA A 316 -9.15 30.01 -0.69
CA ALA A 316 -10.57 29.92 -1.04
C ALA A 316 -11.02 31.03 -2.02
N ASP A 317 -10.36 32.19 -2.00
CA ASP A 317 -10.67 33.34 -2.87
C ASP A 317 -10.26 33.13 -4.33
N GLN A 318 -9.34 32.20 -4.63
CA GLN A 318 -8.85 31.94 -5.99
C GLN A 318 -9.71 30.95 -6.77
N SER A 319 -10.48 30.08 -6.09
CA SER A 319 -11.37 29.12 -6.76
C SER A 319 -12.62 29.79 -7.36
N GLU A 320 -13.16 30.84 -6.74
CA GLU A 320 -14.38 31.52 -7.22
C GLU A 320 -14.14 32.42 -8.45
N SER A 321 -12.90 32.86 -8.67
CA SER A 321 -12.54 33.75 -9.77
C SER A 321 -12.25 33.00 -11.08
N GLU A 322 -11.73 31.77 -11.00
CA GLU A 322 -11.54 30.89 -12.17
C GLU A 322 -12.87 30.30 -12.67
N GLU A 323 -13.81 29.99 -11.78
CA GLU A 323 -15.12 29.41 -12.15
C GLU A 323 -16.04 30.40 -12.89
N LYS A 324 -15.87 31.71 -12.64
CA LYS A 324 -16.56 32.77 -13.40
C LYS A 324 -15.96 32.99 -14.79
N SER A 325 -14.66 32.78 -14.95
CA SER A 325 -13.96 33.03 -16.22
C SER A 325 -14.11 31.91 -17.26
N GLN A 326 -14.70 30.76 -16.89
CA GLN A 326 -14.99 29.65 -17.81
C GLN A 326 -16.47 29.56 -18.23
N LYS A 327 -17.32 30.46 -17.73
CA LYS A 327 -18.75 30.55 -18.07
C LYS A 327 -19.11 31.74 -18.97
N ASP A 328 -18.14 32.60 -19.27
CA ASP A 328 -18.22 33.71 -20.23
C ASP A 328 -17.41 33.37 -21.49
#